data_AF-A0A350IFE9-F1
#
_entry.id   AF-A0A350IFE9-F1
#
_cell.length_a   1.000
_cell.length_b   1.000
_cell.length_c   1.000
_cell.angle_alpha   90.00
_cell.angle_beta   90.00
_cell.angle_gamma   90.00
#
_symmetry.space_group_name_H-M   'P 1'
#
loop_
_entity.id
_entity.type
_entity.pdbx_description
1 polymer ?
#
loop_
_entity_poly.entity_id
_entity_poly.type
_entity_poly.pdbx_seq_one_letter_code
_entity_poly.pdbx_strand_id
1 'polypeptide(L)'
;GKHSIWSPPFSQYVRGEFTAGKTWVFGKNDRQAIATRFLAGAGLAYANSSALPYEQQFYSGGANSLRGWQARNVGPGTSPRDTVFSIPSQTGDMKFEVNAEYRFGMFWKINGAVFVDAGNVWNFKNKNTDAEDIINMNNFLEGIAANWGVGLRLDLNFILLRFDMGMVFRDPSRESGHRWVGPSGWLKRYGYAVHFGVGYPF
;
A
#
# COMPACT_ATOMS: atom_id res chain seq x y z
N GLY A 1 21.93 -25.47 -7.73
CA GLY A 1 21.25 -26.69 -8.21
C GLY A 1 19.84 -26.69 -7.66
N LYS A 2 18.85 -27.21 -8.39
CA LYS A 2 17.47 -27.37 -7.89
C LYS A 2 17.40 -28.65 -7.06
N HIS A 3 17.38 -28.53 -5.75
CA HIS A 3 17.21 -29.64 -4.81
C HIS A 3 15.70 -29.87 -4.57
N SER A 4 15.29 -31.13 -4.52
CA SER A 4 13.89 -31.52 -4.30
C SER A 4 13.76 -32.33 -3.02
N ILE A 5 12.64 -32.19 -2.32
CA ILE A 5 12.26 -33.02 -1.18
C ILE A 5 10.95 -33.71 -1.57
N TRP A 6 10.94 -35.05 -1.65
CA TRP A 6 9.81 -35.88 -2.10
C TRP A 6 9.31 -35.59 -3.55
N SER A 7 10.21 -35.14 -4.43
CA SER A 7 10.00 -34.79 -5.86
C SER A 7 9.73 -33.32 -6.21
N PRO A 8 8.95 -32.48 -5.48
CA PRO A 8 8.86 -31.06 -5.80
C PRO A 8 10.12 -30.29 -5.36
N PRO A 9 10.55 -29.27 -6.13
CA PRO A 9 11.58 -28.33 -5.68
C PRO A 9 11.04 -27.48 -4.53
N PHE A 10 11.89 -27.19 -3.54
CA PHE A 10 11.51 -26.35 -2.39
C PHE A 10 12.12 -24.95 -2.48
N SER A 11 11.35 -23.92 -2.12
CA SER A 11 11.84 -22.53 -2.15
C SER A 11 12.48 -22.15 -0.82
N GLN A 12 13.71 -21.66 -0.86
CA GLN A 12 14.40 -21.10 0.31
C GLN A 12 14.41 -19.59 0.24
N TYR A 13 13.92 -18.94 1.28
CA TYR A 13 13.86 -17.49 1.39
C TYR A 13 13.86 -17.03 2.85
N VAL A 14 14.26 -15.79 3.07
CA VAL A 14 14.04 -15.06 4.33
C VAL A 14 13.08 -13.92 4.01
N ARG A 15 12.11 -13.67 4.88
CA ARG A 15 11.19 -12.54 4.76
C ARG A 15 11.05 -11.87 6.12
N GLY A 16 11.21 -10.56 6.14
CA GLY A 16 11.03 -9.72 7.32
C GLY A 16 10.06 -8.59 7.03
N GLU A 17 9.24 -8.25 8.02
CA GLU A 17 8.35 -7.10 7.98
C GLU A 17 8.44 -6.36 9.32
N PHE A 18 8.56 -5.05 9.24
CA PHE A 18 8.59 -4.15 10.38
C PHE A 18 7.43 -3.16 10.23
N THR A 19 6.60 -3.07 11.27
CA THR A 19 5.51 -2.09 11.36
C THR A 19 5.66 -1.32 12.66
N ALA A 20 5.64 0.01 12.58
CA ALA A 20 5.60 0.91 13.72
C ALA A 20 4.40 1.85 13.58
N GLY A 21 3.61 2.01 14.64
CA GLY A 21 2.45 2.89 14.64
C GLY A 21 2.35 3.69 15.93
N LYS A 22 1.83 4.91 15.82
CA LYS A 22 1.60 5.78 16.98
C LYS A 22 0.34 6.62 16.77
N THR A 23 -0.49 6.64 17.81
CA THR A 23 -1.69 7.49 17.89
C THR A 23 -1.52 8.47 19.04
N TRP A 24 -1.66 9.75 18.74
CA TRP A 24 -1.72 10.83 19.72
C TRP A 24 -3.16 11.32 19.80
N VAL A 25 -3.77 11.21 20.97
CA VAL A 25 -5.14 11.66 21.24
C VAL A 25 -5.07 13.00 21.97
N PHE A 26 -5.91 13.96 21.56
CA PHE A 26 -5.94 15.31 22.09
C PHE A 26 -7.30 15.99 21.86
N GLY A 27 -7.40 17.26 22.29
CA GLY A 27 -8.59 18.07 22.15
C GLY A 27 -9.62 17.85 23.26
N LYS A 28 -10.73 18.58 23.19
CA LYS A 28 -11.78 18.50 24.22
C LYS A 28 -12.41 17.11 24.23
N ASN A 29 -12.39 16.46 25.39
CA ASN A 29 -12.92 15.10 25.60
C ASN A 29 -12.30 14.04 24.67
N ASP A 30 -11.01 14.18 24.32
CA ASP A 30 -10.26 13.19 23.54
C ASP A 30 -10.87 12.86 22.16
N ARG A 31 -11.60 13.84 21.59
CA ARG A 31 -12.31 13.67 20.32
C ARG A 31 -11.44 13.91 19.09
N GLN A 32 -10.16 14.25 19.25
CA GLN A 32 -9.23 14.44 18.13
C GLN A 32 -8.05 13.48 18.30
N ALA A 33 -7.57 12.94 17.19
CA ALA A 33 -6.37 12.12 17.21
C ALA A 33 -5.59 12.23 15.92
N ILE A 34 -4.27 12.14 16.01
CA ILE A 34 -3.40 11.90 14.87
C ILE A 34 -2.89 10.47 15.00
N ALA A 35 -3.16 9.64 14.01
CA ALA A 35 -2.65 8.28 13.92
C ALA A 35 -1.64 8.19 12.77
N THR A 36 -0.50 7.57 13.02
CA THR A 36 0.55 7.36 12.02
C THR A 36 0.98 5.90 12.00
N ARG A 37 1.38 5.43 10.81
CA ARG A 37 1.95 4.11 10.60
C ARG A 37 3.11 4.20 9.64
N PHE A 38 4.15 3.45 9.93
CA PHE A 38 5.28 3.16 9.07
C PHE A 38 5.37 1.64 8.90
N LEU A 39 5.53 1.18 7.67
CA LEU A 39 5.75 -0.22 7.35
C LEU A 39 6.90 -0.33 6.36
N ALA A 40 7.85 -1.22 6.65
CA ALA A 40 8.89 -1.63 5.73
C ALA A 40 9.01 -3.16 5.76
N GLY A 41 9.07 -3.77 4.59
CA GLY A 41 9.22 -5.21 4.46
C GLY A 41 10.17 -5.55 3.33
N ALA A 42 10.92 -6.64 3.48
CA ALA A 42 11.79 -7.16 2.44
C ALA A 42 11.89 -8.67 2.56
N GLY A 43 12.01 -9.35 1.43
CA GLY A 43 12.33 -10.76 1.41
C GLY A 43 13.38 -11.08 0.34
N LEU A 44 14.23 -12.03 0.67
CA LEU A 44 15.35 -12.45 -0.16
C LEU A 44 15.28 -13.96 -0.31
N ALA A 45 15.13 -14.42 -1.55
CA ALA A 45 15.32 -15.81 -1.90
C ALA A 45 16.82 -16.14 -1.92
N TYR A 46 17.17 -17.34 -1.46
CA TYR A 46 18.57 -17.78 -1.43
C TYR A 46 18.68 -19.25 -1.82
N ALA A 47 19.90 -19.68 -2.17
CA ALA A 47 20.27 -21.05 -2.49
C ALA A 47 19.36 -21.72 -3.55
N ASN A 48 18.33 -22.46 -3.12
CA ASN A 48 17.48 -23.25 -4.01
C ASN A 48 16.43 -22.43 -4.77
N SER A 49 16.24 -21.16 -4.42
CA SER A 49 15.35 -20.25 -5.15
C SER A 49 16.06 -18.99 -5.62
N SER A 50 15.77 -18.59 -6.86
CA SER A 50 16.27 -17.33 -7.45
C SER A 50 15.31 -16.17 -7.20
N ALA A 51 14.06 -16.42 -6.80
CA ALA A 51 13.05 -15.39 -6.54
C ALA A 51 12.14 -15.81 -5.38
N LEU A 52 11.47 -14.85 -4.74
CA LEU A 52 10.43 -15.18 -3.76
C LEU A 52 9.27 -15.88 -4.45
N PRO A 53 8.67 -16.92 -3.83
CA PRO A 53 7.37 -17.43 -4.28
C PRO A 53 6.35 -16.29 -4.33
N TYR A 54 5.51 -16.26 -5.36
CA TYR A 54 4.55 -15.18 -5.59
C TYR A 54 3.61 -14.95 -4.38
N GLU A 55 3.24 -16.01 -3.68
CA GLU A 55 2.39 -15.95 -2.48
C GLU A 55 3.06 -15.27 -1.29
N GLN A 56 4.41 -15.20 -1.30
CA GLN A 56 5.23 -14.62 -0.25
C GLN A 56 5.73 -13.22 -0.59
N GLN A 57 5.48 -12.76 -1.82
CA GLN A 57 5.77 -11.39 -2.21
C GLN A 57 4.81 -10.40 -1.56
N PHE A 58 5.30 -9.18 -1.39
CA PHE A 58 4.53 -8.10 -0.83
C PHE A 58 3.64 -7.45 -1.89
N TYR A 59 2.55 -6.83 -1.45
CA TYR A 59 1.66 -6.04 -2.30
C TYR A 59 1.23 -4.77 -1.57
N SER A 60 0.80 -3.77 -2.34
CA SER A 60 0.32 -2.49 -1.85
C SER A 60 -1.02 -2.11 -2.49
N GLY A 61 -1.77 -1.22 -1.82
CA GLY A 61 -3.13 -0.80 -2.16
C GLY A 61 -4.20 -1.50 -1.33
N GLY A 62 -5.32 -0.81 -1.12
CA GLY A 62 -6.50 -1.30 -0.42
C GLY A 62 -6.76 -0.60 0.92
N ALA A 63 -7.80 -1.05 1.61
CA ALA A 63 -8.34 -0.38 2.79
C ALA A 63 -7.37 -0.23 3.98
N ASN A 64 -6.37 -1.12 4.12
CA ASN A 64 -5.37 -1.13 5.22
C ASN A 64 -3.95 -0.76 4.77
N SER A 65 -3.83 -0.14 3.59
CA SER A 65 -2.56 0.21 2.93
C SER A 65 -2.75 1.59 2.29
N LEU A 66 -2.66 1.71 0.97
CA LEU A 66 -2.94 2.93 0.21
C LEU A 66 -4.41 2.94 -0.21
N ARG A 67 -5.22 3.74 0.49
CA ARG A 67 -6.69 3.73 0.35
C ARG A 67 -7.19 4.40 -0.92
N GLY A 68 -6.34 5.10 -1.65
CA GLY A 68 -6.66 5.61 -3.00
C GLY A 68 -6.64 4.53 -4.09
N TRP A 69 -6.16 3.32 -3.78
CA TRP A 69 -6.05 2.21 -4.71
C TRP A 69 -6.90 1.02 -4.31
N GLN A 70 -7.26 0.22 -5.30
CA GLN A 70 -7.77 -1.13 -5.07
C GLN A 70 -6.67 -2.03 -4.50
N ALA A 71 -7.05 -3.14 -3.88
CA ALA A 71 -6.09 -4.08 -3.33
C ALA A 71 -5.14 -4.60 -4.42
N ARG A 72 -3.84 -4.68 -4.11
CA ARG A 72 -2.78 -5.22 -4.99
C ARG A 72 -2.60 -4.45 -6.31
N ASN A 73 -2.92 -3.16 -6.31
CA ASN A 73 -2.98 -2.34 -7.52
C ASN A 73 -1.95 -1.19 -7.52
N VAL A 74 -0.89 -1.33 -6.72
CA VAL A 74 0.23 -0.40 -6.63
C VAL A 74 1.55 -1.16 -6.85
N GLY A 75 2.36 -0.67 -7.79
CA GLY A 75 3.74 -1.13 -8.04
C GLY A 75 3.86 -2.23 -9.10
N PRO A 76 4.98 -2.96 -9.14
CA PRO A 76 6.25 -2.60 -8.51
C PRO A 76 6.85 -1.32 -9.11
N GLY A 77 7.47 -0.48 -8.29
CA GLY A 77 8.19 0.72 -8.74
C GLY A 77 7.36 1.63 -9.65
N THR A 78 7.88 1.92 -10.84
CA THR A 78 7.22 2.77 -11.84
C THR A 78 6.47 1.98 -12.90
N SER A 79 6.34 0.67 -12.71
CA SER A 79 5.85 -0.22 -13.75
C SER A 79 4.40 0.07 -14.09
N PRO A 80 4.04 0.03 -15.39
CA PRO A 80 2.67 0.23 -15.82
C PRO A 80 1.72 -0.77 -15.14
N ARG A 81 0.45 -0.36 -15.01
CA ARG A 81 -0.56 -1.28 -14.49
C ARG A 81 -0.77 -2.43 -15.43
N ASP A 82 -0.65 -3.65 -14.90
CA ASP A 82 -1.05 -4.84 -15.63
C ASP A 82 -2.57 -4.82 -15.79
N THR A 83 -3.03 -4.62 -17.02
CA THR A 83 -4.45 -4.63 -17.41
C THR A 83 -4.84 -5.94 -18.10
N VAL A 84 -3.87 -6.86 -18.29
CA VAL A 84 -4.04 -8.09 -19.07
C VAL A 84 -4.70 -9.18 -18.22
N PHE A 85 -4.36 -9.25 -16.93
CA PHE A 85 -4.95 -10.21 -16.01
C PHE A 85 -6.07 -9.62 -15.14
N SER A 86 -7.12 -10.41 -14.92
CA SER A 86 -8.25 -10.06 -14.02
C SER A 86 -7.83 -9.95 -12.55
N ILE A 87 -6.69 -10.54 -12.17
CA ILE A 87 -6.13 -10.49 -10.83
C ILE A 87 -4.90 -9.61 -10.90
N PRO A 88 -4.87 -8.45 -10.20
CA PRO A 88 -3.70 -7.60 -10.17
C PRO A 88 -2.46 -8.37 -9.72
N SER A 89 -1.44 -8.36 -10.58
CA SER A 89 -0.15 -9.05 -10.43
C SER A 89 0.95 -8.12 -9.90
N GLN A 90 0.58 -7.02 -9.24
CA GLN A 90 1.52 -6.01 -8.76
C GLN A 90 2.06 -6.40 -7.38
N THR A 91 3.08 -7.26 -7.41
CA THR A 91 3.80 -7.73 -6.23
C THR A 91 5.27 -7.35 -6.28
N GLY A 92 5.93 -7.36 -5.12
CA GLY A 92 7.34 -7.04 -5.01
C GLY A 92 8.04 -7.80 -3.89
N ASP A 93 9.36 -7.90 -4.00
CA ASP A 93 10.23 -8.47 -2.96
C ASP A 93 10.43 -7.52 -1.76
N MET A 94 10.25 -6.22 -1.97
CA MET A 94 10.34 -5.16 -0.96
C MET A 94 9.07 -4.32 -0.92
N LYS A 95 8.71 -3.81 0.25
CA LYS A 95 7.55 -2.97 0.51
C LYS A 95 7.91 -1.81 1.42
N PHE A 96 7.35 -0.64 1.13
CA PHE A 96 7.44 0.54 1.98
C PHE A 96 6.10 1.25 1.98
N GLU A 97 5.57 1.56 3.16
CA GLU A 97 4.34 2.33 3.32
C GLU A 97 4.43 3.28 4.51
N VAL A 98 3.84 4.46 4.35
CA VAL A 98 3.63 5.45 5.39
C VAL A 98 2.18 5.94 5.32
N ASN A 99 1.53 6.01 6.47
CA ASN A 99 0.16 6.48 6.59
C ASN A 99 0.09 7.52 7.70
N ALA A 100 -0.66 8.59 7.45
CA ALA A 100 -1.03 9.56 8.47
C ALA A 100 -2.53 9.86 8.37
N GLU A 101 -3.20 9.87 9.51
CA GLU A 101 -4.64 10.07 9.60
C GLU A 101 -4.96 11.01 10.76
N TYR A 102 -5.66 12.10 10.45
CA TYR A 102 -6.23 13.00 11.44
C TYR A 102 -7.71 12.67 11.63
N ARG A 103 -8.05 12.20 12.84
CA ARG A 103 -9.40 11.81 13.27
C ARG A 103 -10.00 12.94 14.10
N PHE A 104 -11.28 13.23 13.87
CA PHE A 104 -12.00 14.24 14.65
C PHE A 104 -13.44 13.82 14.88
N GLY A 105 -13.94 14.08 16.09
CA GLY A 105 -15.33 13.86 16.44
C GLY A 105 -16.25 14.80 15.67
N MET A 106 -17.36 14.26 15.16
CA MET A 106 -18.39 15.04 14.50
C MET A 106 -19.62 15.15 15.41
N PHE A 107 -20.72 14.47 15.09
CA PHE A 107 -21.92 14.40 15.93
C PHE A 107 -22.22 12.95 16.32
N TRP A 108 -22.87 12.77 17.48
CA TRP A 108 -23.23 11.46 18.00
C TRP A 108 -22.00 10.51 18.03
N LYS A 109 -22.15 9.30 17.49
CA LYS A 109 -21.15 8.24 17.36
C LYS A 109 -20.34 8.31 16.05
N ILE A 110 -20.49 9.40 15.29
CA ILE A 110 -19.81 9.59 14.01
C ILE A 110 -18.56 10.43 14.20
N ASN A 111 -17.45 9.91 13.69
CA ASN A 111 -16.15 10.57 13.64
C ASN A 111 -15.72 10.72 12.17
N GLY A 112 -15.16 11.87 11.83
CA GLY A 112 -14.49 12.07 10.55
C GLY A 112 -13.02 11.69 10.63
N ALA A 113 -12.40 11.45 9.48
CA ALA A 113 -10.97 11.63 9.37
C ALA A 113 -10.56 12.13 7.99
N VAL A 114 -9.38 12.74 7.95
CA VAL A 114 -8.64 13.07 6.74
C VAL A 114 -7.33 12.30 6.81
N PHE A 115 -6.92 11.71 5.70
CA PHE A 115 -5.70 10.91 5.67
C PHE A 115 -4.85 11.16 4.44
N VAL A 116 -3.58 10.80 4.57
CA VAL A 116 -2.61 10.72 3.49
C VAL A 116 -1.89 9.38 3.62
N ASP A 117 -1.77 8.68 2.50
CA ASP A 117 -1.06 7.41 2.39
C ASP A 117 -0.03 7.53 1.28
N ALA A 118 1.16 6.98 1.51
CA ALA A 118 2.18 6.87 0.48
C ALA A 118 2.93 5.55 0.63
N GLY A 119 3.38 4.98 -0.49
CA GLY A 119 4.10 3.73 -0.47
C GLY A 119 4.17 3.07 -1.83
N ASN A 120 4.89 1.97 -1.89
CA ASN A 120 4.95 1.10 -3.05
C ASN A 120 5.59 -0.25 -2.67
N VAL A 121 5.63 -1.16 -3.63
CA VAL A 121 6.46 -2.37 -3.64
C VAL A 121 7.50 -2.27 -4.74
N TRP A 122 8.61 -2.99 -4.60
CA TRP A 122 9.68 -3.07 -5.60
C TRP A 122 10.26 -4.48 -5.63
N ASN A 123 10.90 -4.86 -6.72
CA ASN A 123 11.65 -6.11 -6.84
C ASN A 123 13.15 -5.87 -6.63
N PHE A 124 13.84 -6.89 -6.12
CA PHE A 124 15.30 -6.88 -6.16
C PHE A 124 15.78 -7.27 -7.55
N LYS A 125 16.97 -6.79 -7.93
CA LYS A 125 17.54 -7.10 -9.25
C LYS A 125 17.69 -8.60 -9.44
N ASN A 126 16.97 -9.16 -10.41
CA ASN A 126 17.14 -10.53 -10.87
C ASN A 126 17.31 -10.58 -12.40
N LYS A 127 17.69 -11.74 -12.95
CA LYS A 127 18.00 -11.89 -14.39
C LYS A 127 16.84 -11.55 -15.33
N ASN A 128 15.59 -11.57 -14.85
CA ASN A 128 14.37 -11.37 -15.64
C ASN A 128 13.48 -10.23 -15.11
N THR A 129 14.04 -9.31 -14.32
CA THR A 129 13.28 -8.19 -13.74
C THR A 129 13.49 -6.93 -14.58
N ASP A 130 12.40 -6.30 -15.01
CA ASP A 130 12.46 -5.06 -15.78
C ASP A 130 13.07 -3.91 -14.95
N ALA A 131 13.74 -2.97 -15.61
CA ALA A 131 14.43 -1.87 -14.93
C ALA A 131 13.49 -0.99 -14.08
N GLU A 132 12.21 -0.96 -14.42
CA GLU A 132 11.13 -0.20 -13.77
C GLU A 132 10.65 -0.83 -12.46
N ASP A 133 10.86 -2.14 -12.30
CA ASP A 133 10.54 -2.91 -11.10
C ASP A 133 11.66 -2.85 -10.05
N ILE A 134 12.91 -2.62 -10.49
CA ILE A 134 14.11 -2.77 -9.66
C ILE A 134 14.25 -1.59 -8.70
N ILE A 135 14.37 -1.90 -7.41
CA ILE A 135 14.74 -0.88 -6.42
C ILE A 135 16.14 -0.32 -6.70
N ASN A 136 16.19 0.99 -6.93
CA ASN A 136 17.41 1.78 -6.95
C ASN A 136 17.09 3.18 -6.37
N MET A 137 18.09 3.99 -6.06
CA MET A 137 17.86 5.27 -5.38
C MET A 137 16.93 6.22 -6.16
N ASN A 138 17.00 6.19 -7.50
CA ASN A 138 16.15 7.01 -8.37
C ASN A 138 14.71 6.45 -8.43
N ASN A 139 14.57 5.15 -8.69
CA ASN A 139 13.27 4.46 -8.78
C ASN A 139 12.55 4.42 -7.42
N PHE A 140 13.27 4.33 -6.31
CA PHE A 140 12.66 4.35 -4.99
C PHE A 140 11.88 5.65 -4.77
N LEU A 141 12.50 6.81 -5.00
CA LEU A 141 11.83 8.09 -4.83
C LEU A 141 10.78 8.35 -5.90
N GLU A 142 11.07 8.00 -7.16
CA GLU A 142 10.17 8.21 -8.29
C GLU A 142 8.92 7.32 -8.23
N GLY A 143 9.08 6.10 -7.75
CA GLY A 143 8.07 5.07 -7.62
C GLY A 143 7.12 5.27 -6.46
N ILE A 144 7.29 6.25 -5.56
CA ILE A 144 6.34 6.42 -4.46
C ILE A 144 4.96 6.80 -5.01
N ALA A 145 3.97 5.93 -4.80
CA ALA A 145 2.57 6.23 -5.00
C ALA A 145 2.04 6.98 -3.77
N ALA A 146 1.16 7.96 -3.97
CA ALA A 146 0.54 8.69 -2.87
C ALA A 146 -0.92 9.12 -3.13
N ASN A 147 -1.75 8.99 -2.09
CA ASN A 147 -3.14 9.44 -2.07
C ASN A 147 -3.43 10.28 -0.84
N TRP A 148 -4.45 11.11 -0.94
CA TRP A 148 -5.09 11.75 0.20
C TRP A 148 -6.55 11.33 0.21
N GLY A 149 -7.26 11.52 1.31
CA GLY A 149 -8.66 11.11 1.35
C GLY A 149 -9.38 11.53 2.60
N VAL A 150 -10.67 11.23 2.58
CA VAL A 150 -11.58 11.48 3.69
C VAL A 150 -12.23 10.17 4.08
N GLY A 151 -12.56 10.03 5.37
CA GLY A 151 -13.28 8.87 5.84
C GLY A 151 -14.30 9.20 6.91
N LEU A 152 -15.31 8.35 7.01
CA LEU A 152 -16.32 8.35 8.04
C LEU A 152 -16.16 7.10 8.91
N ARG A 153 -16.23 7.29 10.21
CA ARG A 153 -16.08 6.25 11.24
C ARG A 153 -17.31 6.27 12.11
N LEU A 154 -18.03 5.14 12.19
CA LEU A 154 -19.16 4.96 13.08
C LEU A 154 -18.72 4.06 14.24
N ASP A 155 -18.58 4.66 15.42
CA ASP A 155 -18.11 3.98 16.63
C ASP A 155 -19.31 3.53 17.49
N LEU A 156 -19.68 2.25 17.35
CA LEU A 156 -20.82 1.68 18.07
C LEU A 156 -20.42 1.10 19.45
N ASN A 157 -19.23 1.41 19.98
CA ASN A 157 -18.62 0.86 21.20
C ASN A 157 -18.11 -0.59 21.08
N PHE A 158 -18.82 -1.46 20.35
CA PHE A 158 -18.42 -2.86 20.12
C PHE A 158 -17.87 -3.10 18.71
N ILE A 159 -18.21 -2.23 17.76
CA ILE A 159 -17.75 -2.31 16.38
C ILE A 159 -17.46 -0.89 15.87
N LEU A 160 -16.32 -0.73 15.20
CA LEU A 160 -15.98 0.47 14.47
C LEU A 160 -16.19 0.18 12.98
N LEU A 161 -17.15 0.86 12.36
CA LEU A 161 -17.34 0.79 10.92
C LEU A 161 -16.61 1.95 10.26
N ARG A 162 -15.93 1.69 9.15
CA ARG A 162 -15.23 2.71 8.38
C ARG A 162 -15.69 2.73 6.93
N PHE A 163 -15.76 3.95 6.40
CA PHE A 163 -15.97 4.23 5.00
C PHE A 163 -14.93 5.26 4.57
N ASP A 164 -13.95 4.85 3.76
CA ASP A 164 -12.84 5.69 3.34
C ASP A 164 -12.92 5.92 1.83
N MET A 165 -12.79 7.17 1.39
CA MET A 165 -12.66 7.57 0.00
C MET A 165 -11.28 8.20 -0.19
N GLY A 166 -10.40 7.47 -0.89
CA GLY A 166 -9.05 7.93 -1.22
C GLY A 166 -8.97 8.43 -2.66
N MET A 167 -8.27 9.55 -2.86
CA MET A 167 -7.99 10.19 -4.14
C MET A 167 -6.48 10.18 -4.39
N VAL A 168 -6.08 9.62 -5.53
CA VAL A 168 -4.69 9.51 -5.95
C VAL A 168 -4.21 10.88 -6.42
N PHE A 169 -3.15 11.40 -5.81
CA PHE A 169 -2.50 12.62 -6.28
C PHE A 169 -1.11 12.37 -6.90
N ARG A 170 -0.56 11.17 -6.69
CA ARG A 170 0.68 10.73 -7.32
C ARG A 170 0.60 9.25 -7.72
N ASP A 171 0.69 8.98 -9.03
CA ASP A 171 0.55 7.67 -9.66
C ASP A 171 1.83 7.33 -10.44
N PRO A 172 2.74 6.49 -9.90
CA PRO A 172 4.05 6.23 -10.47
C PRO A 172 4.00 5.38 -11.74
N SER A 173 2.89 4.65 -11.97
CA SER A 173 2.67 3.83 -13.16
C SER A 173 2.32 4.64 -14.42
N ARG A 174 2.27 5.97 -14.31
CA ARG A 174 2.05 6.88 -15.44
C ARG A 174 3.37 7.33 -16.04
N GLU A 175 3.32 7.75 -17.30
CA GLU A 175 4.47 8.32 -18.00
C GLU A 175 5.14 9.44 -17.21
N SER A 176 6.47 9.55 -17.37
CA SER A 176 7.26 10.61 -16.75
C SER A 176 6.69 11.98 -17.12
N GLY A 177 6.53 12.86 -16.11
CA GLY A 177 5.86 14.16 -16.24
C GLY A 177 4.35 14.15 -15.96
N HIS A 178 3.66 13.01 -16.05
CA HIS A 178 2.21 12.89 -15.82
C HIS A 178 1.84 12.12 -14.54
N ARG A 179 2.84 11.82 -13.70
CA ARG A 179 2.67 11.10 -12.43
C ARG A 179 1.87 11.88 -11.40
N TRP A 180 1.90 13.20 -11.42
CA TRP A 180 1.08 14.04 -10.55
C TRP A 180 -0.34 14.16 -11.10
N VAL A 181 -1.31 13.76 -10.29
CA VAL A 181 -2.71 13.77 -10.65
C VAL A 181 -3.37 14.96 -9.97
N GLY A 182 -3.78 15.94 -10.77
CA GLY A 182 -4.51 17.11 -10.28
C GLY A 182 -5.99 16.83 -9.99
N PRO A 183 -6.74 17.83 -9.49
CA PRO A 183 -8.15 17.69 -9.12
C PRO A 183 -9.05 17.14 -10.22
N SER A 184 -8.76 17.48 -11.48
CA SER A 184 -9.51 16.98 -12.66
C SER A 184 -9.34 15.47 -12.90
N GLY A 185 -8.34 14.85 -12.28
CA GLY A 185 -8.06 13.41 -12.37
C GLY A 185 -8.56 12.58 -11.18
N TRP A 186 -8.84 13.19 -10.04
CA TRP A 186 -9.17 12.47 -8.80
C TRP A 186 -10.47 11.67 -8.88
N LEU A 187 -11.49 12.18 -9.57
CA LEU A 187 -12.77 11.49 -9.71
C LEU A 187 -12.88 10.68 -11.02
N LYS A 188 -11.79 10.57 -11.79
CA LYS A 188 -11.74 9.75 -13.00
C LYS A 188 -11.38 8.30 -12.66
N ARG A 189 -11.55 7.41 -13.64
CA ARG A 189 -11.14 6.00 -13.53
C ARG A 189 -9.69 5.92 -13.03
N TYR A 190 -9.46 5.09 -12.01
CA TYR A 190 -8.17 4.91 -11.33
C TYR A 190 -7.63 6.12 -10.53
N GLY A 191 -8.37 7.23 -10.47
CA GLY A 191 -8.04 8.42 -9.69
C GLY A 191 -8.54 8.36 -8.24
N TYR A 192 -9.45 7.44 -7.92
CA TYR A 192 -9.95 7.21 -6.57
C TYR A 192 -10.26 5.74 -6.30
N ALA A 193 -10.37 5.41 -5.03
CA ALA A 193 -10.97 4.18 -4.55
C ALA A 193 -11.84 4.45 -3.32
N VAL A 194 -12.83 3.60 -3.14
CA VAL A 194 -13.71 3.61 -1.98
C VAL A 194 -13.55 2.28 -1.27
N HIS A 195 -13.41 2.33 0.04
CA HIS A 195 -13.24 1.17 0.89
C HIS A 195 -14.23 1.18 2.04
N PHE A 196 -14.76 0.00 2.32
CA PHE A 196 -15.49 -0.29 3.53
C PHE A 196 -14.65 -1.22 4.40
N GLY A 197 -14.76 -1.09 5.73
CA GLY A 197 -14.19 -2.08 6.61
C GLY A 197 -14.65 -1.97 8.04
N VAL A 198 -14.13 -2.90 8.85
CA VAL A 198 -14.47 -3.06 10.26
C VAL A 198 -13.17 -3.01 11.06
N GLY A 199 -13.15 -2.20 12.12
CA GLY A 199 -11.96 -1.94 12.95
C GLY A 199 -11.10 -0.79 12.46
N TYR A 200 -9.98 -0.55 13.14
CA TYR A 200 -9.01 0.46 12.74
C TYR A 200 -8.20 0.01 11.52
N PRO A 201 -7.81 0.93 10.61
CA PRO A 201 -7.05 0.61 9.41
C PRO A 201 -5.63 0.10 9.69
N PHE A 202 -5.07 0.53 10.82
CA PHE A 202 -3.74 0.21 11.33
C PHE A 202 -3.62 0.69 12.79
#